data_AF-A0A7X9GE78-F1
#
_entry.id   AF-A0A7X9GE78-F1
#
_cell.length_a   1.000
_cell.length_b   1.000
_cell.length_c   1.000
_cell.angle_alpha   90.00
_cell.angle_beta   90.00
_cell.angle_gamma   90.00
#
_symmetry.space_group_name_H-M   'P 1'
#
loop_
_entity.id
_entity.type
_entity.pdbx_description
1 polymer ?
#
loop_
_entity_poly.entity_id
_entity_poly.type
_entity_poly.pdbx_seq_one_letter_code
_entity_poly.pdbx_strand_id
1 'polypeptide(L)'
;MLDKIVIKGARTNNLKNIDLEIPRDKLVVITGLSGSGKSSLAFDTIYAEGQRRYVESLSSYARQFLGQMDKPDVDYIEGLSPAISIDQKTTSHNPRSTVGTVTEIYDYLRLLYARIGRPHCPRCGKPISTQPVEHMVDQLMALPEGTRVQLLAPLLRGKKGEHVKIIEDIRRNGFSRIRVDGEIRETTEEIVLDKNKKHTIEIVVDRIILRPGSARRLADSLETALKQGGGLVVALLEDREITFNQNFACVDCGISISEITPRLFSFNSPFGACPHCTGLGFKKEIDPDLVVPDRRRSINEGAIGGIKKGGYYYQFIQGLADYYGFSLDTPLAELAPEHLQVILYGTEGKKFRFVVDSDIYKRRQEVNVAFEGVINLLARRYRETTSEIYR
;
A
#
# COMPACT_ATOMS: atom_id res chain seq x y z
N MET A 1 -11.14 1.61 52.70
CA MET A 1 -10.95 2.50 51.53
C MET A 1 -11.77 3.75 51.76
N LEU A 2 -11.25 4.92 51.41
CA LEU A 2 -12.04 6.14 51.36
C LEU A 2 -13.12 5.97 50.27
N ASP A 3 -14.38 6.16 50.64
CA ASP A 3 -15.58 6.06 49.81
C ASP A 3 -15.89 7.35 49.04
N LYS A 4 -15.04 8.36 49.20
CA LYS A 4 -15.15 9.68 48.57
C LYS A 4 -13.79 10.23 48.13
N ILE A 5 -13.84 11.11 47.13
CA ILE A 5 -12.74 11.98 46.71
C ILE A 5 -12.95 13.30 47.44
N VAL A 6 -11.95 13.74 48.20
CA VAL A 6 -12.01 14.99 48.97
C VAL A 6 -11.09 16.00 48.31
N ILE A 7 -11.62 17.18 47.98
CA ILE A 7 -10.89 18.28 47.35
C ILE A 7 -11.00 19.49 48.27
N LYS A 8 -9.86 20.10 48.59
CA LYS A 8 -9.75 21.27 49.45
C LYS A 8 -9.00 22.39 48.76
N GLY A 9 -9.58 23.58 48.80
CA GLY A 9 -8.97 24.81 48.29
C GLY A 9 -8.65 24.80 46.81
N ALA A 10 -9.55 24.30 45.95
CA ALA A 10 -9.33 24.34 44.51
C ALA A 10 -9.48 25.78 43.97
N ARG A 11 -8.45 26.26 43.27
CA ARG A 11 -8.31 27.64 42.76
C ARG A 11 -7.90 27.72 41.29
N THR A 12 -7.83 26.58 40.60
CA THR A 12 -7.47 26.53 39.17
C THR A 12 -8.39 27.42 38.34
N ASN A 13 -7.82 28.30 37.51
CA ASN A 13 -8.54 29.29 36.69
C ASN A 13 -9.45 30.23 37.50
N ASN A 14 -10.77 30.10 37.37
CA ASN A 14 -11.75 30.97 38.01
C ASN A 14 -12.39 30.38 39.28
N LEU A 15 -11.93 29.20 39.73
CA LEU A 15 -12.38 28.58 40.97
C LEU A 15 -12.04 29.46 42.18
N LYS A 16 -12.98 29.58 43.12
CA LYS A 16 -12.90 30.51 44.26
C LYS A 16 -12.57 29.80 45.56
N ASN A 17 -11.43 29.11 45.59
CA ASN A 17 -10.95 28.36 46.76
C ASN A 17 -12.00 27.39 47.30
N ILE A 18 -12.52 26.53 46.41
CA ILE A 18 -13.67 25.68 46.72
C ILE A 18 -13.26 24.37 47.38
N ASP A 19 -14.08 23.92 48.31
CA ASP A 19 -14.01 22.61 48.95
C ASP A 19 -15.19 21.75 48.46
N LEU A 20 -14.92 20.50 48.10
CA LEU A 20 -15.97 19.57 47.70
C LEU A 20 -15.62 18.12 48.03
N GLU A 21 -16.66 17.31 48.20
CA GLU A 21 -16.58 15.87 48.32
C GLU A 21 -17.34 15.21 47.19
N ILE A 22 -16.70 14.29 46.47
CA ILE A 22 -17.29 13.54 45.36
C ILE A 22 -17.41 12.07 45.78
N PRO A 23 -18.59 11.45 45.75
CA PRO A 23 -18.72 10.03 46.08
C PRO A 23 -17.99 9.17 45.04
N ARG A 24 -17.17 8.22 45.49
CA ARG A 24 -16.51 7.25 44.58
C ARG A 24 -17.51 6.22 44.09
N ASP A 25 -17.14 5.57 42.98
CA ASP A 25 -17.87 4.46 42.35
C ASP A 25 -19.32 4.81 41.98
N LYS A 26 -19.58 6.09 41.74
CA LYS A 26 -20.86 6.62 41.25
C LYS A 26 -20.65 7.40 39.97
N LEU A 27 -21.71 7.44 39.15
CA LEU A 27 -21.78 8.37 38.02
C LEU A 27 -22.06 9.77 38.55
N VAL A 28 -21.05 10.63 38.54
CA VAL A 28 -21.14 12.02 39.02
C VAL A 28 -21.24 12.97 37.83
N VAL A 29 -22.22 13.86 37.87
CA VAL A 29 -22.46 14.86 36.82
C VAL A 29 -22.17 16.25 37.38
N ILE A 30 -21.24 16.97 36.75
CA ILE A 30 -20.96 18.39 37.06
C ILE A 30 -21.76 19.25 36.08
N THR A 31 -22.63 20.10 36.60
CA THR A 31 -23.52 20.97 35.81
C THR A 31 -23.42 22.43 36.23
N GLY A 32 -23.88 23.35 35.38
CA GLY A 32 -23.80 24.80 35.60
C GLY A 32 -23.63 25.59 34.29
N LEU A 33 -23.77 26.92 34.39
CA LEU A 33 -23.68 27.86 33.27
C LEU A 33 -22.33 27.79 32.53
N SER A 34 -22.29 28.15 31.25
CA SER A 34 -21.02 28.26 30.52
C SER A 34 -20.07 29.21 31.25
N GLY A 35 -18.79 28.83 31.38
CA GLY A 35 -17.80 29.60 32.15
C GLY A 35 -17.88 29.46 33.67
N SER A 36 -18.79 28.66 34.24
CA SER A 36 -18.92 28.50 35.71
C SER A 36 -17.77 27.75 36.40
N GLY A 37 -16.70 27.38 35.69
CA GLY A 37 -15.55 26.64 36.24
C GLY A 37 -15.69 25.11 36.21
N LYS A 38 -16.69 24.55 35.52
CA LYS A 38 -16.88 23.07 35.40
C LYS A 38 -15.64 22.37 34.85
N SER A 39 -15.13 22.85 33.71
CA SER A 39 -13.97 22.26 33.06
C SER A 39 -12.71 22.48 33.89
N SER A 40 -12.61 23.62 34.56
CA SER A 40 -11.50 23.92 35.47
C SER A 40 -11.44 22.93 36.62
N LEU A 41 -12.59 22.61 37.23
CA LEU A 41 -12.66 21.58 38.27
C LEU A 41 -12.42 20.16 37.72
N ALA A 42 -13.13 19.78 36.65
CA ALA A 42 -13.12 18.41 36.14
C ALA A 42 -11.79 18.02 35.46
N PHE A 43 -11.34 18.85 34.51
CA PHE A 43 -10.19 18.56 33.66
C PHE A 43 -8.91 19.16 34.24
N ASP A 44 -8.93 20.46 34.53
CA ASP A 44 -7.71 21.19 34.89
C ASP A 44 -7.28 20.95 36.35
N THR A 45 -8.19 20.49 37.23
CA THR A 45 -7.87 20.10 38.62
C THR A 45 -7.89 18.59 38.83
N ILE A 46 -9.05 17.94 38.74
CA ILE A 46 -9.22 16.52 39.13
C ILE A 46 -8.47 15.58 38.18
N TYR A 47 -8.74 15.68 36.88
CA TYR A 47 -8.08 14.84 35.88
C TYR A 47 -6.57 15.11 35.82
N ALA A 48 -6.18 16.38 35.77
CA ALA A 48 -4.77 16.78 35.74
C ALA A 48 -4.00 16.20 36.94
N GLU A 49 -4.56 16.26 38.16
CA GLU A 49 -3.87 15.65 39.30
C GLU A 49 -3.87 14.12 39.29
N GLY A 50 -4.95 13.50 38.83
CA GLY A 50 -5.01 12.03 38.73
C GLY A 50 -4.03 11.47 37.72
N GLN A 51 -3.90 12.14 36.58
CA GLN A 51 -2.91 11.78 35.57
C GLN A 51 -1.50 12.03 36.11
N ARG A 52 -1.21 13.22 36.68
CA ARG A 52 0.12 13.56 37.19
C ARG A 52 0.61 12.55 38.24
N ARG A 53 -0.18 12.29 39.28
CA ARG A 53 0.18 11.34 40.35
C ARG A 53 0.44 9.93 39.83
N TYR A 54 -0.35 9.49 38.84
CA TYR A 54 -0.14 8.18 38.21
C TYR A 54 1.16 8.15 37.40
N VAL A 55 1.41 9.13 36.53
CA VAL A 55 2.61 9.14 35.67
C VAL A 55 3.89 9.36 36.49
N GLU A 56 3.85 10.13 37.60
CA GLU A 56 4.98 10.29 38.54
C GLU A 56 5.41 8.99 39.24
N SER A 57 4.55 7.97 39.22
CA SER A 57 4.85 6.64 39.76
C SER A 57 5.53 5.71 38.74
N LEU A 58 5.48 6.03 37.43
CA LEU A 58 5.96 5.12 36.37
C LEU A 58 7.49 5.04 36.28
N SER A 59 8.19 6.16 36.48
CA SER A 59 9.66 6.16 36.52
C SER A 59 10.23 7.39 37.22
N SER A 60 11.45 7.27 37.74
CA SER A 60 12.21 8.40 38.30
C SER A 60 12.49 9.48 37.26
N TYR A 61 12.69 9.10 36.00
CA TYR A 61 12.87 10.00 34.87
C TYR A 61 11.57 10.79 34.56
N ALA A 62 10.43 10.10 34.45
CA ALA A 62 9.14 10.77 34.22
C ALA A 62 8.81 11.80 35.31
N ARG A 63 9.18 11.51 36.56
CA ARG A 63 9.02 12.43 37.69
C ARG A 63 9.82 13.74 37.51
N GLN A 64 11.03 13.69 36.94
CA GLN A 64 11.81 14.90 36.66
C GLN A 64 11.15 15.80 35.61
N PHE A 65 10.54 15.20 34.58
CA PHE A 65 9.85 15.95 33.52
C PHE A 65 8.50 16.52 34.00
N LEU A 66 7.71 15.74 34.74
CA LEU A 66 6.41 16.17 35.27
C LEU A 66 6.54 17.23 36.37
N GLY A 67 7.65 17.22 37.11
CA GLY A 67 7.93 18.25 38.09
C GLY A 67 8.06 19.66 37.50
N GLN A 68 8.29 19.78 36.18
CA GLN A 68 8.36 21.05 35.45
C GLN A 68 7.00 21.52 34.90
N MET A 69 5.97 20.68 34.94
CA MET A 69 4.63 21.05 34.49
C MET A 69 3.90 21.84 35.58
N ASP A 70 3.05 22.76 35.15
CA ASP A 70 2.20 23.51 36.07
C ASP A 70 1.29 22.56 36.85
N LYS A 71 1.46 22.56 38.17
CA LYS A 71 0.59 21.80 39.07
C LYS A 71 -0.74 22.53 39.19
N PRO A 72 -1.86 21.80 39.19
CA PRO A 72 -3.15 22.43 39.48
C PRO A 72 -3.11 23.14 40.83
N ASP A 73 -3.62 24.37 40.89
CA ASP A 73 -3.69 25.14 42.13
C ASP A 73 -4.82 24.59 43.02
N VAL A 74 -4.42 23.73 43.96
CA VAL A 74 -5.27 23.07 44.95
C VAL A 74 -4.45 22.79 46.21
N ASP A 75 -5.04 22.97 47.39
CA ASP A 75 -4.33 22.72 48.65
C ASP A 75 -4.16 21.22 48.91
N TYR A 76 -5.24 20.47 48.72
CA TYR A 76 -5.26 19.06 49.03
C TYR A 76 -6.31 18.30 48.23
N ILE A 77 -5.91 17.14 47.70
CA ILE A 77 -6.83 16.17 47.10
C ILE A 77 -6.49 14.77 47.57
N GLU A 78 -7.48 14.03 48.06
CA GLU A 78 -7.37 12.65 48.52
C GLU A 78 -8.45 11.76 47.90
N GLY A 79 -8.20 10.44 47.89
CA GLY A 79 -9.14 9.45 47.37
C GLY A 79 -9.18 9.37 45.85
N LEU A 80 -8.23 10.02 45.16
CA LEU A 80 -8.22 10.11 43.70
C LEU A 80 -7.67 8.84 43.03
N SER A 81 -8.37 8.32 42.04
CA SER A 81 -7.90 7.22 41.17
C SER A 81 -7.01 7.75 40.03
N PRO A 82 -6.20 6.91 39.38
CA PRO A 82 -5.68 7.22 38.05
C PRO A 82 -6.82 7.68 37.14
N ALA A 83 -6.68 8.87 36.57
CA ALA A 83 -7.75 9.52 35.82
C ALA A 83 -7.52 9.42 34.32
N ILE A 84 -8.60 9.21 33.56
CA ILE A 84 -8.61 9.19 32.09
C ILE A 84 -9.60 10.25 31.63
N SER A 85 -9.16 11.12 30.72
CA SER A 85 -10.02 12.10 30.08
C SER A 85 -10.56 11.53 28.77
N ILE A 86 -11.86 11.64 28.58
CA ILE A 86 -12.52 11.39 27.30
C ILE A 86 -13.19 12.70 26.91
N ASP A 87 -12.52 13.48 26.07
CA ASP A 87 -13.02 14.74 25.55
C ASP A 87 -13.27 14.67 24.03
N GLN A 88 -13.88 15.71 23.48
CA GLN A 88 -14.12 15.83 22.04
C GLN A 88 -12.95 16.49 21.31
N LYS A 89 -11.77 16.65 21.92
CA LYS A 89 -10.64 17.24 21.20
C LYS A 89 -10.29 16.33 20.05
N THR A 90 -10.34 16.87 18.85
CA THR A 90 -10.03 16.15 17.61
C THR A 90 -8.65 15.52 17.73
N THR A 91 -8.62 14.18 17.74
CA THR A 91 -7.38 13.42 17.55
C THR A 91 -6.72 13.90 16.25
N SER A 92 -5.40 14.09 16.29
CA SER A 92 -4.56 14.50 15.16
C SER A 92 -5.05 13.95 13.81
N HIS A 93 -5.24 14.83 12.83
CA HIS A 93 -5.55 14.47 11.44
C HIS A 93 -4.33 13.89 10.75
N ASN A 94 -3.97 12.65 11.11
CA ASN A 94 -2.97 11.89 10.37
C ASN A 94 -3.68 11.11 9.25
N PRO A 95 -3.36 11.34 7.96
CA PRO A 95 -4.02 10.65 6.84
C PRO A 95 -3.80 9.13 6.83
N ARG A 96 -2.86 8.63 7.65
CA ARG A 96 -2.59 7.21 7.87
C ARG A 96 -3.27 6.62 9.11
N SER A 97 -4.06 7.42 9.84
CA SER A 97 -4.87 6.96 10.95
C SER A 97 -6.29 6.71 10.46
N THR A 98 -6.80 5.51 10.71
CA THR A 98 -8.17 5.11 10.40
C THR A 98 -8.88 4.68 11.67
N VAL A 99 -10.20 4.50 11.61
CA VAL A 99 -10.98 3.92 12.72
C VAL A 99 -10.38 2.59 13.18
N GLY A 100 -9.95 1.76 12.24
CA GLY A 100 -9.36 0.45 12.54
C GLY A 100 -8.01 0.54 13.24
N THR A 101 -7.19 1.55 12.96
CA THR A 101 -5.90 1.73 13.68
C THR A 101 -6.10 2.35 15.05
N VAL A 102 -7.06 3.28 15.21
CA VAL A 102 -7.35 3.92 16.50
C VAL A 102 -7.96 2.94 17.50
N THR A 103 -8.79 2.02 17.01
CA THR A 103 -9.44 0.98 17.85
C THR A 103 -8.61 -0.30 17.98
N GLU A 104 -7.42 -0.35 17.36
CA GLU A 104 -6.57 -1.54 17.24
C GLU A 104 -7.22 -2.75 16.54
N ILE A 105 -8.47 -2.66 16.08
CA ILE A 105 -9.17 -3.72 15.35
C ILE A 105 -8.37 -4.14 14.11
N TYR A 106 -7.78 -3.17 13.41
CA TYR A 106 -6.95 -3.45 12.24
C TYR A 106 -5.72 -4.28 12.60
N ASP A 107 -5.15 -4.09 13.79
CA ASP A 107 -3.98 -4.83 14.25
C ASP A 107 -4.32 -6.31 14.49
N TYR A 108 -5.50 -6.60 15.04
CA TYR A 108 -6.04 -7.95 15.13
C TYR A 108 -6.36 -8.54 13.75
N LEU A 109 -6.90 -7.76 12.82
CA LEU A 109 -7.12 -8.23 11.45
C LEU A 109 -5.80 -8.62 10.77
N ARG A 110 -4.73 -7.85 10.93
CA ARG A 110 -3.40 -8.21 10.40
C ARG A 110 -2.92 -9.55 10.96
N LEU A 111 -3.11 -9.79 12.25
CA LEU A 111 -2.78 -11.07 12.89
C LEU A 111 -3.63 -12.21 12.33
N LEU A 112 -4.94 -12.00 12.20
CA LEU A 112 -5.88 -12.98 11.67
C LEU A 112 -5.48 -13.41 10.25
N TYR A 113 -5.29 -12.45 9.34
CA TYR A 113 -4.89 -12.70 7.97
C TYR A 113 -3.49 -13.34 7.87
N ALA A 114 -2.57 -13.01 8.78
CA ALA A 114 -1.26 -13.65 8.79
C ALA A 114 -1.29 -15.11 9.25
N ARG A 115 -2.20 -15.46 10.18
CA ARG A 115 -2.25 -16.80 10.79
C ARG A 115 -3.08 -17.79 9.98
N ILE A 116 -4.23 -17.36 9.47
CA ILE A 116 -5.18 -18.26 8.80
C ILE A 116 -5.56 -17.79 7.38
N GLY A 117 -4.93 -16.73 6.90
CA GLY A 117 -5.16 -16.24 5.53
C GLY A 117 -4.67 -17.27 4.51
N ARG A 118 -5.52 -17.55 3.53
CA ARG A 118 -5.18 -18.39 2.38
C ARG A 118 -4.73 -17.47 1.24
N PRO A 119 -3.43 -17.40 0.91
CA PRO A 119 -2.96 -16.52 -0.14
C PRO A 119 -3.37 -17.03 -1.52
N HIS A 120 -3.63 -16.09 -2.43
CA HIS A 120 -4.00 -16.39 -3.81
C HIS A 120 -3.09 -15.63 -4.77
N CYS A 121 -2.85 -16.21 -5.94
CA CYS A 121 -2.09 -15.54 -6.99
C CYS A 121 -2.89 -14.34 -7.55
N PRO A 122 -2.33 -13.12 -7.59
CA PRO A 122 -3.05 -11.95 -8.09
C PRO A 122 -3.32 -12.00 -9.61
N ARG A 123 -2.61 -12.88 -10.36
CA ARG A 123 -2.77 -13.00 -11.81
C ARG A 123 -3.80 -14.06 -12.22
N CYS A 124 -3.76 -15.25 -11.61
CA CYS A 124 -4.63 -16.37 -11.99
C CYS A 124 -5.64 -16.77 -10.91
N GLY A 125 -5.60 -16.17 -9.71
CA GLY A 125 -6.53 -16.45 -8.62
C GLY A 125 -6.35 -17.79 -7.90
N LYS A 126 -5.43 -18.65 -8.35
CA LYS A 126 -5.21 -19.96 -7.72
C LYS A 126 -4.59 -19.82 -6.32
N PRO A 127 -4.93 -20.70 -5.36
CA PRO A 127 -4.30 -20.73 -4.04
C PRO A 127 -2.79 -20.92 -4.14
N ILE A 128 -2.03 -20.19 -3.33
CA ILE A 128 -0.60 -20.38 -3.14
C ILE A 128 -0.43 -21.21 -1.86
N SER A 129 0.30 -22.31 -1.92
CA SER A 129 0.60 -23.12 -0.74
C SER A 129 2.10 -23.32 -0.60
N THR A 130 2.58 -23.23 0.64
CA THR A 130 3.87 -23.79 1.02
C THR A 130 3.65 -25.19 1.55
N GLN A 131 4.58 -26.08 1.26
CA GLN A 131 4.59 -27.42 1.85
C GLN A 131 6.00 -27.70 2.37
N PRO A 132 6.16 -28.06 3.65
CA PRO A 132 7.41 -28.62 4.15
C PRO A 132 7.74 -29.94 3.43
N VAL A 133 9.03 -30.26 3.32
CA VAL A 133 9.48 -31.51 2.67
C VAL A 133 8.86 -32.74 3.34
N GLU A 134 8.76 -32.75 4.66
CA GLU A 134 8.11 -33.82 5.44
C GLU A 134 6.69 -34.11 4.96
N HIS A 135 5.89 -33.05 4.75
CA HIS A 135 4.53 -33.16 4.24
C HIS A 135 4.48 -33.67 2.78
N MET A 136 5.44 -33.26 1.94
CA MET A 136 5.55 -33.76 0.57
C MET A 136 5.88 -35.27 0.57
N VAL A 137 6.77 -35.70 1.47
CA VAL A 137 7.12 -37.11 1.68
C VAL A 137 5.90 -37.90 2.11
N ASP A 138 5.17 -37.43 3.12
CA ASP A 138 3.95 -38.09 3.61
C ASP A 138 2.90 -38.23 2.50
N GLN A 139 2.69 -37.18 1.71
CA GLN A 139 1.73 -37.18 0.62
C GLN A 139 2.11 -38.19 -0.49
N LEU A 140 3.39 -38.31 -0.81
CA LEU A 140 3.86 -39.31 -1.77
C LEU A 140 3.83 -40.72 -1.19
N MET A 141 4.23 -40.92 0.07
CA MET A 141 4.21 -42.21 0.75
C MET A 141 2.80 -42.76 0.99
N ALA A 142 1.76 -41.91 0.93
CA ALA A 142 0.36 -42.31 0.97
C ALA A 142 -0.15 -42.95 -0.35
N LEU A 143 0.64 -42.90 -1.44
CA LEU A 143 0.30 -43.57 -2.70
C LEU A 143 0.49 -45.10 -2.61
N PRO A 144 -0.14 -45.89 -3.49
CA PRO A 144 -0.01 -47.35 -3.48
C PRO A 144 1.45 -47.82 -3.57
N GLU A 145 1.77 -48.88 -2.84
CA GLU A 145 3.10 -49.50 -2.90
C GLU A 145 3.44 -49.95 -4.33
N GLY A 146 4.69 -49.73 -4.74
CA GLY A 146 5.16 -50.04 -6.09
C GLY A 146 4.98 -48.91 -7.11
N THR A 147 4.33 -47.80 -6.72
CA THR A 147 4.19 -46.63 -7.59
C THR A 147 5.57 -46.06 -7.95
N ARG A 148 5.78 -45.79 -9.25
CA ARG A 148 7.01 -45.19 -9.77
C ARG A 148 6.87 -43.67 -9.78
N VAL A 149 7.79 -42.99 -9.10
CA VAL A 149 7.84 -41.53 -9.01
C VAL A 149 9.14 -41.04 -9.62
N GLN A 150 9.06 -40.09 -10.56
CA GLN A 150 10.22 -39.33 -11.02
C GLN A 150 10.16 -37.92 -10.46
N LEU A 151 11.19 -37.51 -9.73
CA LEU A 151 11.29 -36.16 -9.19
C LEU A 151 11.99 -35.26 -10.19
N LEU A 152 11.32 -34.18 -10.58
CA LEU A 152 11.81 -33.24 -11.57
C LEU A 152 12.02 -31.87 -10.91
N ALA A 153 13.18 -31.26 -11.15
CA ALA A 153 13.47 -29.90 -10.74
C ALA A 153 13.26 -28.94 -11.93
N PRO A 154 12.20 -28.11 -11.94
CA PRO A 154 11.94 -27.19 -13.03
C PRO A 154 12.91 -26.01 -12.98
N LEU A 155 13.80 -25.91 -13.97
CA LEU A 155 14.73 -24.78 -14.11
C LEU A 155 14.15 -23.65 -14.93
N LEU A 156 13.37 -23.99 -15.96
CA LEU A 156 12.87 -23.03 -16.93
C LEU A 156 11.52 -23.48 -17.46
N ARG A 157 10.53 -22.57 -17.49
CA ARG A 157 9.18 -22.83 -18.00
C ARG A 157 8.76 -21.75 -19.00
N GLY A 158 8.40 -22.17 -20.21
CA GLY A 158 7.77 -21.32 -21.22
C GLY A 158 8.58 -20.10 -21.69
N LYS A 159 9.92 -20.17 -21.65
CA LYS A 159 10.80 -19.07 -22.11
C LYS A 159 11.36 -19.35 -23.50
N LYS A 160 11.41 -18.31 -24.34
CA LYS A 160 12.05 -18.38 -25.67
C LYS A 160 13.57 -18.35 -25.57
N GLY A 161 14.24 -19.10 -26.43
CA GLY A 161 15.69 -19.13 -26.52
C GLY A 161 16.27 -20.54 -26.62
N GLU A 162 17.53 -20.62 -27.02
CA GLU A 162 18.24 -21.89 -27.22
C GLU A 162 18.73 -22.50 -25.90
N HIS A 163 18.83 -21.69 -24.84
CA HIS A 163 19.18 -22.09 -23.46
C HIS A 163 20.44 -22.97 -23.31
N VAL A 164 21.39 -22.88 -24.25
CA VAL A 164 22.63 -23.69 -24.29
C VAL A 164 23.38 -23.67 -22.95
N LYS A 165 23.56 -22.49 -22.35
CA LYS A 165 24.24 -22.35 -21.05
C LYS A 165 23.58 -23.16 -19.94
N ILE A 166 22.25 -23.19 -19.90
CA ILE A 166 21.50 -23.94 -18.87
C ILE A 166 21.75 -25.44 -19.07
N ILE A 167 21.72 -25.93 -20.31
CA ILE A 167 21.97 -27.35 -20.62
C ILE A 167 23.42 -27.73 -20.28
N GLU A 168 24.39 -26.88 -20.58
CA GLU A 168 25.80 -27.07 -20.20
C GLU A 168 25.99 -27.10 -18.67
N ASP A 169 25.35 -26.20 -17.93
CA ASP A 169 25.42 -26.15 -16.47
C ASP A 169 24.83 -27.41 -15.83
N ILE A 170 23.71 -27.93 -16.38
CA ILE A 170 23.14 -29.21 -15.94
C ILE A 170 24.13 -30.36 -16.14
N ARG A 171 24.80 -30.41 -17.30
CA ARG A 171 25.80 -31.43 -17.63
C ARG A 171 27.01 -31.34 -16.69
N ARG A 172 27.49 -30.12 -16.41
CA ARG A 172 28.60 -29.88 -15.45
C ARG A 172 28.27 -30.31 -14.02
N ASN A 173 27.01 -30.14 -13.62
CA ASN A 173 26.52 -30.55 -12.31
C ASN A 173 26.27 -32.07 -12.20
N GLY A 174 26.55 -32.84 -13.26
CA GLY A 174 26.55 -34.31 -13.24
C GLY A 174 25.16 -34.96 -13.40
N PHE A 175 24.13 -34.19 -13.76
CA PHE A 175 22.82 -34.77 -14.04
C PHE A 175 22.81 -35.46 -15.40
N SER A 176 22.38 -36.71 -15.45
CA SER A 176 22.39 -37.55 -16.65
C SER A 176 21.15 -37.38 -17.54
N ARG A 177 20.04 -36.87 -17.00
CA ARG A 177 18.76 -36.80 -17.71
C ARG A 177 18.05 -35.47 -17.48
N ILE A 178 17.44 -34.98 -18.55
CA ILE A 178 16.60 -33.79 -18.53
C ILE A 178 15.31 -34.06 -19.29
N ARG A 179 14.22 -33.38 -18.89
CA ARG A 179 12.97 -33.32 -19.63
C ARG A 179 12.91 -31.98 -20.35
N VAL A 180 12.82 -32.02 -21.67
CA VAL A 180 12.67 -30.83 -22.51
C VAL A 180 11.39 -30.95 -23.31
N ASP A 181 10.49 -29.97 -23.13
CA ASP A 181 9.17 -29.92 -23.78
C ASP A 181 8.35 -31.21 -23.64
N GLY A 182 8.48 -31.90 -22.50
CA GLY A 182 7.77 -33.14 -22.18
C GLY A 182 8.53 -34.43 -22.54
N GLU A 183 9.60 -34.35 -23.34
CA GLU A 183 10.42 -35.50 -23.70
C GLU A 183 11.64 -35.63 -22.78
N ILE A 184 11.86 -36.82 -22.22
CA ILE A 184 13.04 -37.11 -21.41
C ILE A 184 14.19 -37.52 -22.34
N ARG A 185 15.31 -36.80 -22.27
CA ARG A 185 16.52 -37.02 -23.05
C ARG A 185 17.73 -37.16 -22.14
N GLU A 186 18.78 -37.81 -22.64
CA GLU A 186 20.05 -37.89 -21.93
C GLU A 186 20.87 -36.61 -22.14
N THR A 187 21.52 -36.12 -21.10
CA THR A 187 22.30 -34.87 -21.19
C THR A 187 23.56 -35.02 -22.04
N THR A 188 23.94 -36.25 -22.40
CA THR A 188 25.03 -36.60 -23.33
C THR A 188 24.67 -36.36 -24.80
N GLU A 189 23.38 -36.37 -25.14
CA GLU A 189 22.89 -36.10 -26.49
C GLU A 189 23.06 -34.61 -26.85
N GLU A 190 23.13 -34.32 -28.14
CA GLU A 190 23.18 -32.94 -28.64
C GLU A 190 21.77 -32.36 -28.68
N ILE A 191 21.47 -31.47 -27.73
CA ILE A 191 20.13 -30.89 -27.55
C ILE A 191 20.14 -29.45 -28.10
N VAL A 192 19.63 -29.30 -29.32
CA VAL A 192 19.48 -28.00 -29.98
C VAL A 192 18.03 -27.53 -29.86
N LEU A 193 17.83 -26.36 -29.25
CA LEU A 193 16.52 -25.73 -29.09
C LEU A 193 16.36 -24.53 -30.03
N ASP A 194 15.12 -24.24 -30.42
CA ASP A 194 14.81 -23.16 -31.36
C ASP A 194 14.68 -21.83 -30.61
N LYS A 195 15.49 -20.84 -31.01
CA LYS A 195 15.50 -19.51 -30.40
C LYS A 195 14.11 -18.82 -30.36
N ASN A 196 13.23 -19.12 -31.32
CA ASN A 196 11.94 -18.44 -31.49
C ASN A 196 10.77 -19.14 -30.76
N LYS A 197 10.97 -20.39 -30.34
CA LYS A 197 9.94 -21.18 -29.65
C LYS A 197 10.11 -21.10 -28.14
N LYS A 198 9.00 -21.26 -27.41
CA LYS A 198 9.01 -21.33 -25.95
C LYS A 198 9.35 -22.75 -25.55
N HIS A 199 10.34 -22.89 -24.67
CA HIS A 199 10.80 -24.19 -24.18
C HIS A 199 10.57 -24.31 -22.66
N THR A 200 10.44 -25.55 -22.19
CA THR A 200 10.39 -25.94 -20.78
C THR A 200 11.47 -26.97 -20.52
N ILE A 201 12.33 -26.72 -19.52
CA ILE A 201 13.48 -27.55 -19.18
C ILE A 201 13.43 -27.91 -17.70
N GLU A 202 13.45 -29.19 -17.41
CA GLU A 202 13.37 -29.73 -16.05
C GLU A 202 14.42 -30.84 -15.88
N ILE A 203 15.16 -30.83 -14.77
CA ILE A 203 16.16 -31.86 -14.47
C ILE A 203 15.44 -33.08 -13.89
N VAL A 204 15.79 -34.30 -14.32
CA VAL A 204 15.38 -35.51 -13.63
C VAL A 204 16.35 -35.78 -12.48
N VAL A 205 15.88 -35.60 -11.25
CA VAL A 205 16.73 -35.66 -10.05
C VAL A 205 16.87 -37.09 -9.53
N ASP A 206 15.75 -37.79 -9.37
CA ASP A 206 15.75 -39.19 -8.94
C ASP A 206 14.53 -39.94 -9.49
N ARG A 207 14.63 -41.26 -9.54
CA ARG A 207 13.55 -42.18 -9.90
C ARG A 207 13.40 -43.20 -8.78
N ILE A 208 12.28 -43.14 -8.08
CA ILE A 208 12.06 -43.91 -6.86
C ILE A 208 10.82 -44.78 -7.06
N ILE A 209 10.91 -46.03 -6.59
CA ILE A 209 9.76 -46.92 -6.45
C ILE A 209 9.35 -46.86 -4.99
N LEU A 210 8.11 -46.46 -4.72
CA LEU A 210 7.62 -46.30 -3.36
C LEU A 210 7.47 -47.66 -2.68
N ARG A 211 8.14 -47.81 -1.53
CA ARG A 211 8.13 -49.02 -0.68
C ARG A 211 8.21 -48.63 0.79
N PRO A 212 7.75 -49.47 1.73
CA PRO A 212 8.01 -49.27 3.15
C PRO A 212 9.52 -49.09 3.40
N GLY A 213 9.93 -47.89 3.86
CA GLY A 213 11.33 -47.53 4.06
C GLY A 213 11.96 -46.59 3.00
N SER A 214 11.27 -46.27 1.90
CA SER A 214 11.79 -45.31 0.90
C SER A 214 11.72 -43.84 1.33
N ALA A 215 11.08 -43.54 2.47
CA ALA A 215 10.81 -42.18 2.93
C ALA A 215 12.08 -41.30 3.07
N ARG A 216 13.17 -41.85 3.63
CA ARG A 216 14.43 -41.11 3.81
C ARG A 216 15.04 -40.71 2.46
N ARG A 217 15.12 -41.66 1.52
CA ARG A 217 15.62 -41.39 0.16
C ARG A 217 14.73 -40.37 -0.55
N LEU A 218 13.42 -40.46 -0.37
CA LEU A 218 12.46 -39.53 -0.96
C LEU A 218 12.67 -38.10 -0.43
N ALA A 219 12.91 -37.95 0.87
CA ALA A 219 13.23 -36.67 1.49
C ALA A 219 14.51 -36.06 0.91
N ASP A 220 15.61 -36.82 0.88
CA ASP A 220 16.91 -36.36 0.34
C ASP A 220 16.80 -35.93 -1.14
N SER A 221 16.05 -36.69 -1.93
CA SER A 221 15.82 -36.39 -3.35
C SER A 221 14.88 -35.20 -3.56
N LEU A 222 13.86 -35.02 -2.71
CA LEU A 222 13.00 -33.83 -2.72
C LEU A 222 13.78 -32.57 -2.33
N GLU A 223 14.62 -32.61 -1.30
CA GLU A 223 15.48 -31.48 -0.93
C GLU A 223 16.41 -31.08 -2.07
N THR A 224 17.03 -32.08 -2.71
CA THR A 224 17.90 -31.85 -3.87
C THR A 224 17.10 -31.23 -5.02
N ALA A 225 15.91 -31.74 -5.32
CA ALA A 225 15.07 -31.23 -6.39
C ALA A 225 14.57 -29.81 -6.13
N LEU A 226 14.15 -29.51 -4.89
CA LEU A 226 13.74 -28.17 -4.47
C LEU A 226 14.91 -27.18 -4.56
N LYS A 227 16.11 -27.59 -4.13
CA LYS A 227 17.31 -26.74 -4.21
C LYS A 227 17.65 -26.38 -5.66
N GLN A 228 17.57 -27.36 -6.57
CA GLN A 228 17.82 -27.11 -8.00
C GLN A 228 16.67 -26.34 -8.67
N GLY A 229 15.42 -26.61 -8.30
CA GLY A 229 14.22 -25.99 -8.87
C GLY A 229 13.81 -24.66 -8.24
N GLY A 230 14.66 -24.04 -7.40
CA GLY A 230 14.36 -22.76 -6.75
C GLY A 230 13.17 -22.81 -5.79
N GLY A 231 12.96 -23.95 -5.14
CA GLY A 231 11.84 -24.24 -4.24
C GLY A 231 10.64 -24.91 -4.91
N LEU A 232 10.70 -25.23 -6.21
CA LEU A 232 9.68 -26.02 -6.91
C LEU A 232 10.19 -27.42 -7.23
N VAL A 233 9.31 -28.42 -7.16
CA VAL A 233 9.58 -29.80 -7.61
C VAL A 233 8.32 -30.38 -8.21
N VAL A 234 8.45 -31.17 -9.28
CA VAL A 234 7.35 -31.92 -9.88
C VAL A 234 7.59 -33.41 -9.68
N ALA A 235 6.65 -34.08 -9.04
CA ALA A 235 6.59 -35.54 -8.98
C ALA A 235 5.77 -36.04 -10.17
N LEU A 236 6.44 -36.62 -11.16
CA LEU A 236 5.84 -37.28 -12.31
C LEU A 236 5.50 -38.74 -11.95
N LEU A 237 4.21 -39.06 -12.03
CA LEU A 237 3.63 -40.40 -11.87
C LEU A 237 3.28 -40.96 -13.26
N GLU A 238 2.82 -42.22 -13.33
CA GLU A 238 2.45 -42.85 -14.62
C GLU A 238 1.25 -42.18 -15.30
N ASP A 239 0.31 -41.64 -14.53
CA ASP A 239 -0.97 -41.09 -14.99
C ASP A 239 -1.11 -39.57 -14.82
N ARG A 240 -0.29 -38.95 -13.97
CA ARG A 240 -0.43 -37.53 -13.60
C ARG A 240 0.87 -36.90 -13.07
N GLU A 241 0.85 -35.58 -12.95
CA GLU A 241 1.93 -34.81 -12.31
C GLU A 241 1.43 -34.13 -11.03
N ILE A 242 2.22 -34.19 -9.97
CA ILE A 242 1.98 -33.44 -8.73
C ILE A 242 3.10 -32.43 -8.58
N THR A 243 2.76 -31.14 -8.49
CA THR A 243 3.76 -30.09 -8.23
C THR A 243 3.76 -29.71 -6.75
N PHE A 244 4.95 -29.67 -6.16
CA PHE A 244 5.17 -29.17 -4.81
C PHE A 244 6.00 -27.89 -4.83
N ASN A 245 5.77 -27.03 -3.83
CA ASN A 245 6.48 -25.77 -3.67
C ASN A 245 6.82 -25.52 -2.20
N GLN A 246 8.11 -25.30 -1.93
CA GLN A 246 8.62 -24.94 -0.60
C GLN A 246 8.45 -23.43 -0.33
N ASN A 247 8.37 -22.63 -1.39
CA ASN A 247 8.18 -21.18 -1.32
C ASN A 247 6.71 -20.81 -1.52
N PHE A 248 6.26 -19.67 -0.98
CA PHE A 248 4.94 -19.15 -1.33
C PHE A 248 4.98 -18.62 -2.78
N ALA A 249 4.87 -19.49 -3.79
CA ALA A 249 4.82 -19.06 -5.19
C ALA A 249 3.74 -19.77 -6.00
N CYS A 250 3.19 -19.04 -6.98
CA CYS A 250 2.27 -19.57 -7.97
C CYS A 250 3.02 -20.38 -9.03
N VAL A 251 2.64 -21.65 -9.16
CA VAL A 251 3.26 -22.62 -10.07
C VAL A 251 3.16 -22.21 -11.55
N ASP A 252 2.04 -21.61 -11.95
CA ASP A 252 1.76 -21.27 -13.35
C ASP A 252 2.31 -19.90 -13.76
N CYS A 253 2.26 -18.94 -12.84
CA CYS A 253 2.58 -17.54 -13.14
C CYS A 253 4.01 -17.16 -12.72
N GLY A 254 4.69 -17.99 -11.91
CA GLY A 254 6.01 -17.69 -11.36
C GLY A 254 6.02 -16.54 -10.36
N ILE A 255 4.84 -16.11 -9.87
CA ILE A 255 4.73 -15.04 -8.87
C ILE A 255 5.03 -15.64 -7.51
N SER A 256 6.13 -15.23 -6.90
CA SER A 256 6.41 -15.48 -5.48
C SER A 256 5.87 -14.33 -4.63
N ILE A 257 5.31 -14.70 -3.48
CA ILE A 257 5.03 -13.78 -2.38
C ILE A 257 6.03 -14.08 -1.26
N SER A 258 6.38 -13.06 -0.51
CA SER A 258 7.20 -13.20 0.70
C SER A 258 6.42 -13.92 1.80
N GLU A 259 7.13 -14.32 2.85
CA GLU A 259 6.52 -14.92 4.04
C GLU A 259 5.38 -14.04 4.57
N ILE A 260 4.23 -14.68 4.81
CA ILE A 260 3.03 -14.00 5.28
C ILE A 260 3.24 -13.67 6.76
N THR A 261 3.47 -12.39 7.02
CA THR A 261 3.65 -11.84 8.37
C THR A 261 2.65 -10.71 8.62
N PRO A 262 2.27 -10.40 9.87
CA PRO A 262 1.28 -9.35 10.15
C PRO A 262 1.65 -7.98 9.54
N ARG A 263 2.95 -7.65 9.47
CA ARG A 263 3.46 -6.42 8.86
C ARG A 263 3.18 -6.31 7.36
N LEU A 264 3.01 -7.44 6.65
CA LEU A 264 2.64 -7.46 5.23
C LEU A 264 1.23 -6.94 4.99
N PHE A 265 0.38 -6.95 6.01
CA PHE A 265 -0.96 -6.37 5.99
C PHE A 265 -1.00 -4.95 6.55
N SER A 266 0.15 -4.34 6.87
CA SER A 266 0.21 -2.97 7.38
C SER A 266 0.46 -1.99 6.24
N PHE A 267 -0.51 -1.13 5.94
CA PHE A 267 -0.31 -0.02 5.00
C PHE A 267 0.62 1.08 5.54
N ASN A 268 0.92 1.05 6.85
CA ASN A 268 1.92 1.93 7.48
C ASN A 268 3.34 1.38 7.40
N SER A 269 3.52 0.16 6.89
CA SER A 269 4.82 -0.47 6.71
C SER A 269 5.14 -0.57 5.21
N PRO A 270 6.38 -0.32 4.76
CA PRO A 270 6.76 -0.48 3.35
C PRO A 270 6.54 -1.90 2.82
N PHE A 271 6.48 -2.91 3.70
CA PHE A 271 6.20 -4.31 3.32
C PHE A 271 4.76 -4.56 2.89
N GLY A 272 3.78 -3.79 3.39
CA GLY A 272 2.36 -3.93 3.08
C GLY A 272 1.74 -2.71 2.40
N ALA A 273 2.47 -1.60 2.33
CA ALA A 273 2.03 -0.38 1.69
C ALA A 273 2.01 -0.53 0.17
N CYS A 274 0.92 -0.08 -0.45
CA CYS A 274 0.85 0.02 -1.91
C CYS A 274 1.98 0.92 -2.44
N PRO A 275 2.79 0.48 -3.42
CA PRO A 275 3.94 1.25 -3.92
C PRO A 275 3.53 2.53 -4.65
N HIS A 276 2.30 2.59 -5.18
CA HIS A 276 1.81 3.75 -5.93
C HIS A 276 1.38 4.91 -5.04
N CYS A 277 0.81 4.63 -3.85
CA CYS A 277 0.32 5.66 -2.92
C CYS A 277 1.05 5.64 -1.57
N THR A 278 2.04 4.76 -1.39
CA THR A 278 2.78 4.57 -0.14
C THR A 278 1.87 4.32 1.08
N GLY A 279 0.79 3.57 0.86
CA GLY A 279 -0.18 3.23 1.89
C GLY A 279 -1.17 4.34 2.28
N LEU A 280 -1.19 5.47 1.57
CA LEU A 280 -2.16 6.55 1.82
C LEU A 280 -3.59 6.20 1.36
N GLY A 281 -3.73 5.28 0.40
CA GLY A 281 -5.02 4.88 -0.15
C GLY A 281 -5.63 5.89 -1.14
N PHE A 282 -5.10 7.11 -1.25
CA PHE A 282 -5.51 8.10 -2.22
C PHE A 282 -4.32 8.79 -2.89
N LYS A 283 -4.58 9.43 -4.03
CA LYS A 283 -3.67 10.36 -4.69
C LYS A 283 -4.41 11.68 -4.90
N LYS A 284 -3.68 12.79 -4.80
CA LYS A 284 -4.21 14.10 -5.18
C LYS A 284 -3.98 14.27 -6.68
N GLU A 285 -5.07 14.34 -7.42
CA GLU A 285 -5.08 14.58 -8.87
C GLU A 285 -5.97 15.79 -9.15
N ILE A 286 -5.78 16.40 -10.33
CA ILE A 286 -6.60 17.54 -10.73
C ILE A 286 -7.96 17.03 -11.20
N ASP A 287 -9.01 17.49 -10.53
CA ASP A 287 -10.38 17.18 -10.90
C ASP A 287 -10.83 18.09 -12.07
N PRO A 288 -11.20 17.53 -13.24
CA PRO A 288 -11.70 18.30 -14.37
C PRO A 288 -12.91 19.19 -14.03
N ASP A 289 -13.78 18.74 -13.11
CA ASP A 289 -15.00 19.48 -12.77
C ASP A 289 -14.70 20.69 -11.88
N LEU A 290 -13.59 20.68 -11.12
CA LEU A 290 -13.11 21.87 -10.41
C LEU A 290 -12.41 22.87 -11.35
N VAL A 291 -11.84 22.38 -12.46
CA VAL A 291 -11.27 23.24 -13.52
C VAL A 291 -12.38 23.92 -14.32
N VAL A 292 -13.49 23.19 -14.56
CA VAL A 292 -14.65 23.64 -15.34
C VAL A 292 -15.93 23.58 -14.49
N PRO A 293 -16.12 24.50 -13.54
CA PRO A 293 -17.25 24.44 -12.60
C PRO A 293 -18.61 24.64 -13.26
N ASP A 294 -18.67 25.39 -14.37
CA ASP A 294 -19.91 25.60 -15.14
C ASP A 294 -19.65 25.40 -16.64
N ARG A 295 -20.08 24.25 -17.15
CA ARG A 295 -19.94 23.89 -18.56
C ARG A 295 -20.89 24.67 -19.49
N ARG A 296 -21.88 25.38 -18.96
CA ARG A 296 -22.81 26.20 -19.76
C ARG A 296 -22.21 27.53 -20.18
N ARG A 297 -21.10 27.92 -19.56
CA ARG A 297 -20.35 29.13 -19.92
C ARG A 297 -19.37 28.83 -21.03
N SER A 298 -19.06 29.84 -21.81
CA SER A 298 -17.98 29.79 -22.78
C SER A 298 -16.62 30.09 -22.14
N ILE A 299 -15.52 29.85 -22.87
CA ILE A 299 -14.17 30.19 -22.39
C ILE A 299 -14.05 31.69 -22.16
N ASN A 300 -14.65 32.49 -23.04
CA ASN A 300 -14.69 33.95 -22.93
C ASN A 300 -15.52 34.47 -21.76
N GLU A 301 -16.50 33.69 -21.32
CA GLU A 301 -17.26 33.96 -20.11
C GLU A 301 -16.55 33.46 -18.85
N GLY A 302 -15.39 32.80 -18.96
CA GLY A 302 -14.62 32.33 -17.80
C GLY A 302 -15.03 30.94 -17.32
N ALA A 303 -15.46 30.05 -18.23
CA ALA A 303 -15.78 28.66 -17.88
C ALA A 303 -14.58 27.87 -17.32
N ILE A 304 -13.35 28.29 -17.61
CA ILE A 304 -12.13 27.68 -17.08
C ILE A 304 -11.42 28.70 -16.17
N GLY A 305 -11.26 28.33 -14.90
CA GLY A 305 -10.62 29.17 -13.89
C GLY A 305 -9.15 29.48 -14.20
N GLY A 306 -8.72 30.73 -13.97
CA GLY A 306 -7.31 31.14 -14.09
C GLY A 306 -6.85 31.60 -15.48
N ILE A 307 -7.70 31.47 -16.51
CA ILE A 307 -7.43 32.02 -17.85
C ILE A 307 -7.97 33.46 -17.93
N LYS A 308 -7.07 34.45 -17.95
CA LYS A 308 -7.44 35.87 -18.10
C LYS A 308 -7.40 36.26 -19.58
N LYS A 309 -8.43 36.96 -20.06
CA LYS A 309 -8.47 37.56 -21.41
C LYS A 309 -7.22 38.41 -21.64
N GLY A 310 -6.59 38.25 -22.79
CA GLY A 310 -5.33 38.92 -23.17
C GLY A 310 -4.05 38.28 -22.62
N GLY A 311 -4.16 37.39 -21.62
CA GLY A 311 -3.00 36.68 -21.07
C GLY A 311 -2.40 35.64 -22.03
N TYR A 312 -1.16 35.22 -21.77
CA TYR A 312 -0.45 34.23 -22.60
C TYR A 312 -1.26 32.95 -22.86
N TYR A 313 -1.86 32.37 -21.82
CA TYR A 313 -2.67 31.14 -21.96
C TYR A 313 -3.97 31.34 -22.74
N TYR A 314 -4.55 32.54 -22.68
CA TYR A 314 -5.73 32.88 -23.46
C TYR A 314 -5.38 32.94 -24.95
N GLN A 315 -4.27 33.60 -25.30
CA GLN A 315 -3.77 33.65 -26.68
C GLN A 315 -3.42 32.26 -27.24
N PHE A 316 -2.93 31.37 -26.37
CA PHE A 316 -2.66 29.97 -26.72
C PHE A 316 -3.93 29.20 -27.09
N ILE A 317 -5.00 29.37 -26.31
CA ILE A 317 -6.29 28.73 -26.56
C ILE A 317 -6.99 29.35 -27.77
N GLN A 318 -6.79 30.65 -28.04
CA GLN A 318 -7.21 31.28 -29.30
C GLN A 318 -6.53 30.64 -30.51
N GLY A 319 -5.21 30.45 -30.48
CA GLY A 319 -4.51 29.75 -31.56
C GLY A 319 -4.98 28.30 -31.75
N LEU A 320 -5.37 27.64 -30.66
CA LEU A 320 -5.96 26.30 -30.70
C LEU A 320 -7.35 26.30 -31.36
N ALA A 321 -8.17 27.30 -31.03
CA ALA A 321 -9.49 27.53 -31.62
C ALA A 321 -9.39 27.78 -33.14
N ASP A 322 -8.44 28.58 -33.58
CA ASP A 322 -8.19 28.85 -35.00
C ASP A 322 -7.72 27.60 -35.76
N TYR A 323 -6.88 26.77 -35.13
CA TYR A 323 -6.33 25.57 -35.75
C TYR A 323 -7.35 24.42 -35.88
N TYR A 324 -8.17 24.19 -34.84
CA TYR A 324 -9.19 23.14 -34.82
C TYR A 324 -10.56 23.61 -35.32
N GLY A 325 -10.78 24.91 -35.49
CA GLY A 325 -12.00 25.48 -36.05
C GLY A 325 -13.17 25.53 -35.06
N PHE A 326 -12.96 25.94 -33.81
CA PHE A 326 -14.03 26.13 -32.82
C PHE A 326 -14.04 27.55 -32.26
N SER A 327 -15.19 28.00 -31.73
CA SER A 327 -15.33 29.35 -31.17
C SER A 327 -15.20 29.35 -29.64
N LEU A 328 -14.48 30.34 -29.10
CA LEU A 328 -14.32 30.56 -27.66
C LEU A 328 -15.56 31.13 -26.96
N ASP A 329 -16.54 31.60 -27.74
CA ASP A 329 -17.83 32.10 -27.25
C ASP A 329 -18.90 30.99 -27.20
N THR A 330 -18.59 29.80 -27.71
CA THR A 330 -19.48 28.63 -27.60
C THR A 330 -19.44 28.10 -26.16
N PRO A 331 -20.60 27.84 -25.53
CA PRO A 331 -20.66 27.10 -24.27
C PRO A 331 -19.86 25.79 -24.34
N LEU A 332 -19.09 25.48 -23.29
CA LEU A 332 -18.28 24.25 -23.28
C LEU A 332 -19.10 22.97 -23.43
N ALA A 333 -20.36 22.98 -22.96
CA ALA A 333 -21.31 21.86 -23.10
C ALA A 333 -21.74 21.61 -24.55
N GLU A 334 -21.63 22.61 -25.42
CA GLU A 334 -22.01 22.54 -26.84
C GLU A 334 -20.80 22.29 -27.76
N LEU A 335 -19.57 22.36 -27.22
CA LEU A 335 -18.38 22.01 -27.97
C LEU A 335 -18.32 20.51 -28.26
N ALA A 336 -17.79 20.16 -29.43
CA ALA A 336 -17.48 18.77 -29.76
C ALA A 336 -16.53 18.16 -28.70
N PRO A 337 -16.72 16.89 -28.31
CA PRO A 337 -15.87 16.23 -27.30
C PRO A 337 -14.38 16.28 -27.62
N GLU A 338 -14.03 16.24 -28.90
CA GLU A 338 -12.65 16.34 -29.40
C GLU A 338 -12.01 17.69 -29.05
N HIS A 339 -12.76 18.79 -29.20
CA HIS A 339 -12.26 20.13 -28.86
C HIS A 339 -12.04 20.27 -27.35
N LEU A 340 -12.99 19.77 -26.54
CA LEU A 340 -12.86 19.77 -25.09
C LEU A 340 -11.66 18.92 -24.62
N GLN A 341 -11.45 17.77 -25.27
CA GLN A 341 -10.30 16.90 -25.00
C GLN A 341 -8.98 17.63 -25.26
N VAL A 342 -8.86 18.33 -26.39
CA VAL A 342 -7.62 19.05 -26.73
C VAL A 342 -7.40 20.23 -25.78
N ILE A 343 -8.45 20.95 -25.36
CA ILE A 343 -8.33 22.04 -24.38
C ILE A 343 -7.86 21.51 -23.01
N LEU A 344 -8.45 20.41 -22.53
CA LEU A 344 -8.17 19.90 -21.18
C LEU A 344 -6.87 19.08 -21.11
N TYR A 345 -6.63 18.21 -22.10
CA TYR A 345 -5.55 17.22 -22.09
C TYR A 345 -4.48 17.43 -23.16
N GLY A 346 -4.65 18.42 -24.05
CA GLY A 346 -3.62 18.85 -24.99
C GLY A 346 -3.67 18.17 -26.35
N THR A 347 -2.68 18.47 -27.18
CA THR A 347 -2.61 18.04 -28.60
C THR A 347 -1.83 16.74 -28.81
N GLU A 348 -1.54 15.98 -27.74
CA GLU A 348 -0.76 14.73 -27.79
C GLU A 348 0.58 14.86 -28.53
N GLY A 349 1.23 16.03 -28.40
CA GLY A 349 2.52 16.32 -29.03
C GLY A 349 2.44 16.87 -30.46
N LYS A 350 1.24 16.99 -31.05
CA LYS A 350 1.05 17.69 -32.33
C LYS A 350 1.34 19.18 -32.13
N LYS A 351 2.30 19.70 -32.88
CA LYS A 351 2.64 21.12 -32.86
C LYS A 351 1.75 21.87 -33.84
N PHE A 352 1.30 23.05 -33.44
CA PHE A 352 0.59 23.98 -34.30
C PHE A 352 1.25 25.34 -34.23
N ARG A 353 1.07 26.13 -35.30
CA ARG A 353 1.63 27.47 -35.41
C ARG A 353 0.56 28.49 -35.09
N PHE A 354 0.89 29.42 -34.21
CA PHE A 354 0.05 30.57 -33.90
C PHE A 354 0.92 31.76 -33.50
N VAL A 355 0.33 32.95 -33.55
CA VAL A 355 1.02 34.21 -33.24
C VAL A 355 0.67 34.63 -31.81
N VAL A 356 1.69 34.93 -31.00
CA VAL A 356 1.54 35.48 -29.65
C VAL A 356 1.98 36.94 -29.67
N ASP A 357 1.14 37.81 -29.11
CA ASP A 357 1.46 39.20 -28.82
C ASP A 357 2.10 39.27 -27.42
N SER A 358 3.39 39.62 -27.37
CA SER A 358 4.10 39.83 -26.11
C SER A 358 4.04 41.29 -25.67
N ASP A 359 3.36 41.55 -24.55
CA ASP A 359 3.30 42.90 -23.94
C ASP A 359 4.68 43.42 -23.52
N ILE A 360 5.59 42.51 -23.13
CA ILE A 360 6.94 42.85 -22.65
C ILE A 360 7.84 43.32 -23.80
N TYR A 361 7.74 42.69 -24.97
CA TYR A 361 8.63 42.97 -26.11
C TYR A 361 7.97 43.78 -27.23
N LYS A 362 6.68 44.12 -27.11
CA LYS A 362 5.86 44.81 -28.13
C LYS A 362 6.09 44.25 -29.55
N ARG A 363 6.22 42.92 -29.65
CA ARG A 363 6.50 42.19 -30.89
C ARG A 363 5.57 41.00 -31.00
N ARG A 364 5.12 40.76 -32.24
CA ARG A 364 4.44 39.52 -32.65
C ARG A 364 5.48 38.43 -32.86
N GLN A 365 5.33 37.32 -32.16
CA GLN A 365 6.18 36.16 -32.33
C GLN A 365 5.34 34.98 -32.81
N GLU A 366 5.76 34.35 -33.91
CA GLU A 366 5.19 33.08 -34.34
C GLU A 366 5.81 31.96 -33.49
N VAL A 367 4.95 31.12 -32.90
CA VAL A 367 5.37 30.03 -32.01
C VAL A 367 4.86 28.72 -32.60
N ASN A 368 5.72 27.69 -32.63
CA ASN A 368 5.39 26.35 -33.10
C ASN A 368 5.58 25.34 -31.95
N VAL A 369 4.52 25.10 -31.19
CA VAL A 369 4.55 24.34 -29.95
C VAL A 369 3.36 23.38 -29.86
N ALA A 370 3.51 22.32 -29.07
CA ALA A 370 2.41 21.45 -28.70
C ALA A 370 1.73 22.00 -27.45
N PHE A 371 0.40 21.90 -27.38
CA PHE A 371 -0.32 22.25 -26.16
C PHE A 371 -0.34 21.05 -25.22
N GLU A 372 0.09 21.21 -23.98
CA GLU A 372 0.04 20.12 -23.00
C GLU A 372 -1.36 19.93 -22.41
N GLY A 373 -2.27 20.91 -22.53
CA GLY A 373 -3.61 20.88 -21.95
C GLY A 373 -3.67 21.55 -20.57
N VAL A 374 -4.83 22.12 -20.23
CA VAL A 374 -5.01 22.85 -18.96
C VAL A 374 -4.80 21.94 -17.75
N ILE A 375 -5.33 20.71 -17.77
CA ILE A 375 -5.23 19.77 -16.63
C ILE A 375 -3.79 19.31 -16.44
N ASN A 376 -3.11 18.93 -17.53
CA ASN A 376 -1.72 18.48 -17.47
C ASN A 376 -0.78 19.60 -17.01
N LEU A 377 -1.02 20.83 -17.46
CA LEU A 377 -0.30 22.01 -16.99
C LEU A 377 -0.45 22.20 -15.47
N LEU A 378 -1.68 22.16 -14.96
CA LEU A 378 -1.95 22.30 -13.52
C LEU A 378 -1.30 21.16 -12.73
N ALA A 379 -1.42 19.92 -13.20
CA ALA A 379 -0.81 18.75 -12.57
C ALA A 379 0.72 18.81 -12.59
N ARG A 380 1.33 19.34 -13.65
CA ARG A 380 2.78 19.56 -13.75
C ARG A 380 3.23 20.66 -12.79
N ARG A 381 2.56 21.82 -12.79
CA ARG A 381 2.86 22.93 -11.86
C ARG A 381 2.75 22.50 -10.40
N TYR A 382 1.73 21.75 -10.03
CA TYR A 382 1.57 21.24 -8.67
C TYR A 382 2.71 20.29 -8.26
N ARG A 383 3.22 19.49 -9.19
CA ARG A 383 4.35 18.56 -8.96
C ARG A 383 5.70 19.26 -8.90
N GLU A 384 5.95 20.22 -9.79
CA GLU A 384 7.23 20.91 -9.93
C GLU A 384 7.42 22.03 -8.91
N THR A 385 6.32 22.60 -8.39
CA THR A 385 6.41 23.74 -7.47
C THR A 385 6.84 23.29 -6.07
N THR A 386 7.85 23.96 -5.54
CA THR A 386 8.40 23.75 -4.19
C THR A 386 7.77 24.64 -3.12
N SER A 387 6.99 25.65 -3.53
CA SER A 387 6.30 26.57 -2.62
C SER A 387 4.97 26.00 -2.14
N GLU A 388 4.75 26.00 -0.82
CA GLU A 388 3.48 25.58 -0.22
C GLU A 388 2.31 26.51 -0.55
N ILE A 389 2.55 27.79 -0.85
CA ILE A 389 1.48 28.75 -1.20
C ILE A 389 0.92 28.46 -2.60
N TYR A 390 1.77 27.97 -3.50
CA TYR A 390 1.40 27.64 -4.87
C TYR A 390 0.86 26.22 -5.03
N ARG A 391 1.02 25.36 -4.01
CA ARG A 391 0.57 23.97 -3.98
C ARG A 391 -0.80 23.89 -3.31
#